data_AF-A0A917BP70-F1
#
_entry.id   AF-A0A917BP70-F1
#
_cell.length_a   1.000
_cell.length_b   1.000
_cell.length_c   1.000
_cell.angle_alpha   90.00
_cell.angle_beta   90.00
_cell.angle_gamma   90.00
#
_symmetry.space_group_name_H-M   'P 1'
#
loop_
_entity.id
_entity.type
_entity.pdbx_description
1 polymer ?
#
loop_
_entity_poly.entity_id
_entity_poly.type
_entity_poly.pdbx_seq_one_letter_code
_entity_poly.pdbx_strand_id
1 'polypeptide(L)'
;MTYSGGNPTVLSTQARLLTALGADIRTDALRVVGLGKDAGGFAGDGEVAEAMSRAASAIGGVLNGTAALVDGLSGGASTAAEQLRAATGTGR
;
A
#
# COMPACT_ATOMS: atom_id res chain seq x y z
N MET A 1 -32.27 -15.75 -12.26
CA MET A 1 -31.05 -16.28 -11.61
C MET A 1 -30.19 -15.09 -11.24
N THR A 2 -30.22 -14.68 -9.96
CA THR A 2 -29.43 -13.53 -9.49
C THR A 2 -28.00 -14.03 -9.24
N TYR A 3 -27.09 -13.70 -10.14
CA TYR A 3 -25.67 -14.04 -10.02
C TYR A 3 -25.11 -13.34 -8.78
N SER A 4 -24.67 -14.10 -7.77
CA SER A 4 -24.11 -13.55 -6.51
C SER A 4 -22.66 -13.07 -6.66
N GLY A 5 -22.14 -13.00 -7.89
CA GLY A 5 -20.73 -12.77 -8.22
C GLY A 5 -20.16 -11.38 -7.92
N GLY A 6 -20.83 -10.57 -7.09
CA GLY A 6 -20.39 -9.21 -6.78
C GLY A 6 -20.62 -8.23 -7.95
N ASN A 7 -20.31 -6.95 -7.72
CA ASN A 7 -20.44 -5.89 -8.72
C ASN A 7 -19.04 -5.51 -9.25
N PRO A 8 -18.75 -5.66 -10.56
CA PRO A 8 -17.44 -5.32 -11.11
C PRO A 8 -17.04 -3.86 -10.88
N THR A 9 -18.01 -2.95 -10.85
CA THR A 9 -17.76 -1.54 -10.56
C THR A 9 -17.27 -1.35 -9.12
N VAL A 10 -17.80 -2.11 -8.17
CA VAL A 10 -17.33 -2.10 -6.78
C VAL A 10 -15.90 -2.61 -6.71
N LEU A 11 -15.59 -3.74 -7.35
CA LEU A 11 -14.22 -4.29 -7.38
C LEU A 11 -13.22 -3.30 -8.01
N SER A 12 -13.56 -2.66 -9.13
CA SER A 12 -12.71 -1.64 -9.75
C SER A 12 -12.55 -0.37 -8.91
N THR A 13 -13.53 -0.05 -8.06
CA THR A 13 -13.45 1.07 -7.12
C THR A 13 -12.52 0.72 -5.97
N GLN A 14 -12.66 -0.50 -5.42
CA GLN A 14 -11.77 -1.00 -4.38
C GLN A 14 -10.32 -1.10 -4.85
N ALA A 15 -10.07 -1.57 -6.09
CA ALA A 15 -8.72 -1.56 -6.67
C ALA A 15 -8.10 -0.16 -6.70
N ARG A 16 -8.87 0.87 -7.09
CA ARG A 16 -8.40 2.27 -7.07
C ARG A 16 -8.09 2.76 -5.67
N LEU A 17 -8.94 2.45 -4.69
CA LEU A 17 -8.71 2.82 -3.28
C LEU A 17 -7.47 2.12 -2.71
N LEU A 18 -7.28 0.83 -3.01
CA LEU A 18 -6.09 0.08 -2.61
C LEU A 18 -4.83 0.67 -3.25
N THR A 19 -4.90 1.07 -4.53
CA THR A 19 -3.77 1.72 -5.21
C THR A 19 -3.39 3.04 -4.53
N ALA A 20 -4.38 3.86 -4.16
CA ALA A 20 -4.15 5.10 -3.41
C ALA A 20 -3.54 4.81 -2.03
N LEU A 21 -4.09 3.84 -1.30
CA LEU A 21 -3.56 3.41 0.00
C LEU A 21 -2.10 2.93 -0.10
N GLY A 22 -1.76 2.15 -1.13
CA GLY A 22 -0.38 1.72 -1.37
C GLY A 22 0.57 2.91 -1.60
N ALA A 23 0.12 3.94 -2.30
CA ALA A 23 0.90 5.17 -2.50
C ALA A 23 1.07 5.98 -1.20
N ASP A 24 0.02 6.07 -0.39
CA ASP A 24 0.06 6.76 0.91
C ASP A 24 1.03 6.05 1.87
N ILE A 25 0.97 4.71 1.95
CA ILE A 25 1.88 3.92 2.79
C ILE A 25 3.34 4.12 2.37
N ARG A 26 3.65 4.18 1.07
CA ARG A 26 5.02 4.46 0.60
C ARG A 26 5.47 5.88 0.97
N THR A 27 4.58 6.86 0.88
CA THR A 27 4.84 8.23 1.33
C THR A 27 5.16 8.26 2.82
N ASP A 28 4.37 7.56 3.63
CA ASP A 28 4.58 7.45 5.07
C ASP A 28 5.89 6.73 5.40
N ALA A 29 6.25 5.67 4.65
CA ALA A 29 7.52 4.98 4.81
C ALA A 29 8.71 5.93 4.64
N LEU A 30 8.69 6.78 3.61
CA LEU A 30 9.72 7.79 3.36
C LEU A 30 9.73 8.85 4.48
N ARG A 31 8.55 9.27 4.94
CA ARG A 31 8.42 10.26 6.01
C ARG A 31 8.98 9.76 7.33
N VAL A 32 8.71 8.51 7.70
CA VAL A 32 9.25 7.87 8.92
C VAL A 32 10.78 7.83 8.87
N VAL A 33 11.37 7.47 7.73
CA VAL A 33 12.83 7.47 7.55
C VAL A 33 13.39 8.90 7.70
N GLY A 34 12.73 9.91 7.14
CA GLY A 34 13.09 11.32 7.33
C GLY A 34 13.07 11.74 8.80
N LEU A 35 11.97 11.47 9.50
CA LEU A 35 11.81 11.79 10.93
C LEU A 35 12.86 11.09 11.80
N GLY A 36 13.24 9.85 11.48
CA GLY A 36 14.29 9.13 12.19
C GLY A 36 15.66 9.78 12.04
N LYS A 37 15.98 10.33 10.86
CA LYS A 37 17.22 11.10 10.64
C LYS A 37 17.22 12.40 11.43
N ASP A 38 16.11 13.13 11.42
CA ASP A 38 15.98 14.38 12.16
C ASP A 38 16.10 14.12 13.67
N ALA A 39 15.39 13.11 14.19
CA ALA A 39 15.48 12.71 15.59
C ALA A 39 16.89 12.30 16.02
N GLY A 40 17.61 11.57 15.16
CA GLY A 40 19.02 11.24 15.39
C GLY A 40 19.92 12.48 15.42
N GLY A 41 19.68 13.45 14.54
CA GLY A 41 20.39 14.73 14.54
C GLY A 41 20.17 15.54 15.83
N PHE A 42 18.97 15.50 16.40
CA PHE A 42 18.65 16.18 17.66
C PHE A 42 19.19 15.48 18.92
N ALA A 43 19.48 14.17 18.85
CA ALA A 43 19.93 13.40 20.02
C ALA A 43 21.33 13.82 20.53
N GLY A 44 22.17 14.43 19.68
CA GLY A 44 23.51 14.90 20.04
C GLY A 44 24.53 13.79 20.35
N ASP A 45 24.10 12.53 20.31
CA ASP A 45 24.89 11.32 20.54
C ASP A 45 24.88 10.44 19.27
N GLY A 46 26.06 10.06 18.80
CA GLY A 46 26.24 9.27 17.58
C GLY A 46 25.64 7.87 17.66
N GLU A 47 25.65 7.21 18.82
CA GLU A 47 25.07 5.88 19.00
C GLU A 47 23.54 5.94 18.98
N VAL A 48 22.95 6.96 19.62
CA VAL A 48 21.51 7.19 19.60
C VAL A 48 21.05 7.55 18.19
N ALA A 49 21.82 8.38 17.47
CA ALA A 49 21.52 8.72 16.08
C ALA A 49 21.53 7.48 15.16
N GLU A 50 22.51 6.59 15.34
CA GLU A 50 22.59 5.35 14.57
C GLU A 50 21.44 4.39 14.91
N ALA A 51 21.09 4.27 16.19
CA ALA A 51 19.96 3.47 16.64
C ALA A 51 18.63 3.97 16.04
N MET A 52 18.38 5.28 16.06
CA MET A 52 17.18 5.89 15.48
C MET A 52 17.12 5.70 13.97
N SER A 53 18.24 5.87 13.27
CA SER A 53 18.33 5.65 11.82
C SER A 53 18.02 4.19 11.45
N ARG A 54 18.55 3.21 12.20
CA ARG A 54 18.27 1.79 12.01
C ARG A 54 16.79 1.46 12.26
N ALA A 55 16.23 1.95 13.36
CA ALA A 55 14.83 1.72 13.71
C ALA A 55 13.89 2.30 12.65
N ALA A 56 14.10 3.54 12.24
CA ALA A 56 13.28 4.19 11.22
C ALA A 56 13.39 3.50 9.85
N SER A 57 14.59 3.02 9.49
CA SER A 57 14.80 2.23 8.27
C SER A 57 14.05 0.90 8.30
N ALA A 58 14.06 0.20 9.45
CA ALA A 58 13.31 -1.04 9.62
C ALA A 58 11.80 -0.81 9.49
N ILE A 59 11.26 0.23 10.13
CA ILE A 59 9.83 0.59 10.03
C ILE A 59 9.48 0.97 8.58
N GLY A 60 10.30 1.78 7.91
CA GLY A 60 10.12 2.12 6.51
C GLY A 60 10.12 0.88 5.60
N GLY A 61 10.97 -0.10 5.89
CA GLY A 61 10.97 -1.40 5.21
C GLY A 61 9.65 -2.19 5.37
N VAL A 62 9.12 -2.26 6.60
CA VAL A 62 7.82 -2.92 6.89
C VAL A 62 6.67 -2.22 6.16
N LEU A 63 6.65 -0.89 6.16
CA LEU A 63 5.64 -0.10 5.45
C LEU A 63 5.71 -0.35 3.93
N ASN A 64 6.91 -0.36 3.35
CA ASN A 64 7.08 -0.70 1.93
C ASN A 64 6.62 -2.12 1.60
N GLY A 65 6.91 -3.11 2.46
CA GLY A 65 6.37 -4.47 2.29
C GLY A 65 4.84 -4.51 2.35
N THR A 66 4.25 -3.72 3.24
CA THR A 66 2.78 -3.58 3.34
C THR A 66 2.20 -2.96 2.07
N ALA A 67 2.82 -1.91 1.52
CA ALA A 67 2.40 -1.31 0.25
C ALA A 67 2.42 -2.32 -0.90
N ALA A 68 3.45 -3.18 -0.98
CA ALA A 68 3.52 -4.23 -1.99
C ALA A 68 2.38 -5.26 -1.89
N LEU A 69 1.96 -5.62 -0.66
CA LEU A 69 0.79 -6.48 -0.45
C LEU A 69 -0.50 -5.81 -0.92
N VAL A 70 -0.66 -4.51 -0.61
CA VAL A 70 -1.82 -3.71 -1.02
C VAL A 70 -1.87 -3.58 -2.56
N ASP A 71 -0.72 -3.38 -3.21
CA ASP A 71 -0.63 -3.36 -4.68
C ASP A 71 -1.05 -4.71 -5.28
N GLY A 72 -0.61 -5.82 -4.68
CA GLY A 72 -1.03 -7.17 -5.08
C GLY A 72 -2.54 -7.38 -4.95
N LEU A 73 -3.15 -6.92 -3.85
CA LEU A 73 -4.61 -6.96 -3.66
C LEU A 73 -5.33 -6.09 -4.70
N SER A 74 -4.81 -4.90 -5.00
CA SER A 74 -5.36 -4.01 -6.04
C SER A 74 -5.37 -4.71 -7.41
N GLY A 75 -4.24 -5.31 -7.80
CA GLY A 75 -4.12 -6.07 -9.05
C GLY A 75 -5.09 -7.26 -9.11
N GLY A 76 -5.24 -8.00 -8.00
CA GLY A 76 -6.21 -9.08 -7.88
C GLY A 76 -7.65 -8.60 -8.03
N ALA A 77 -8.01 -7.48 -7.39
CA ALA A 77 -9.35 -6.90 -7.47
C ALA A 77 -9.68 -6.42 -8.90
N SER A 78 -8.74 -5.78 -9.60
CA SER A 78 -8.91 -5.40 -11.01
C SER A 78 -9.09 -6.62 -11.91
N THR A 79 -8.26 -7.65 -11.76
CA THR A 79 -8.36 -8.90 -12.53
C THR A 79 -9.72 -9.57 -12.31
N ALA A 80 -10.18 -9.66 -11.06
CA ALA A 80 -11.48 -10.22 -10.73
C ALA A 80 -12.63 -9.40 -11.33
N ALA A 81 -12.52 -8.06 -11.34
CA ALA A 81 -13.50 -7.19 -11.97
C ALA A 81 -13.61 -7.44 -13.48
N GLU A 82 -12.47 -7.61 -14.17
CA GLU A 82 -12.41 -7.91 -15.60
C GLU A 82 -13.03 -9.27 -15.93
N GLN A 83 -12.66 -10.32 -15.19
CA GLN A 83 -13.22 -11.66 -15.35
C GLN A 83 -14.73 -11.66 -15.14
N LEU A 84 -15.21 -10.92 -14.14
CA LEU A 84 -16.63 -10.81 -13.85
C LEU A 84 -17.38 -10.06 -14.95
N ARG A 85 -16.86 -8.94 -15.48
CA ARG A 85 -17.46 -8.25 -16.63
C ARG A 85 -17.59 -9.15 -17.85
N ALA A 86 -16.56 -9.94 -18.13
CA ALA A 86 -16.56 -10.89 -19.22
C ALA A 86 -17.64 -11.97 -19.02
N ALA A 87 -17.76 -12.51 -17.81
CA ALA A 87 -18.76 -13.53 -17.47
C ALA A 87 -20.21 -12.99 -17.50
N THR A 88 -20.43 -11.74 -17.11
CA THR A 88 -21.78 -11.14 -17.07
C THR A 88 -22.20 -10.47 -18.38
N GLY A 89 -21.37 -10.47 -19.41
CA GLY A 89 -21.69 -9.88 -20.72
C GLY A 89 -21.83 -8.36 -20.72
N THR A 90 -21.46 -7.69 -19.63
CA THR A 90 -21.50 -6.23 -19.47
C THR A 90 -20.28 -5.52 -20.06
N GLY A 91 -19.47 -6.25 -20.84
CA GLY A 91 -18.22 -5.78 -21.45
C GLY A 91 -18.28 -5.56 -22.96
N ARG A 92 -19.45 -5.31 -23.55
CA ARG A 92 -19.59 -4.80 -24.92
C ARG A 92 -20.12 -3.39 -24.92
#